data_AF-A0A970N7T5-F1
#
_entry.id   AF-A0A970N7T5-F1
#
_cell.length_a   1.000
_cell.length_b   1.000
_cell.length_c   1.000
_cell.angle_alpha   90.00
_cell.angle_beta   90.00
_cell.angle_gamma   90.00
#
_symmetry.space_group_name_H-M   'P 1'
#
loop_
_entity.id
_entity.type
_entity.pdbx_description
1 polymer ?
#
loop_
_entity_poly.entity_id
_entity_poly.type
_entity_poly.pdbx_seq_one_letter_code
_entity_poly.pdbx_strand_id
1 'polypeptide(L)' 'MFAGIAAYGRKFELPVEAITMTLDTTRNDKTRLIDKLDFQVTFPEGFPPQHQASILRNMNACYVKKHLYDPPEVTVTIVE' A
#
# COMPACT_ATOMS: atom_id res chain seq x y z
N MET A 1 -3.57 0.62 -8.01
CA MET A 1 -2.76 0.07 -6.90
C MET A 1 -3.55 0.04 -5.57
N PHE A 2 -4.77 -0.52 -5.55
CA PHE A 2 -5.59 -0.63 -4.31
C PHE A 2 -6.52 -1.85 -4.32
N ALA A 3 -6.11 -2.99 -4.87
CA ALA A 3 -7.02 -4.13 -5.05
C ALA A 3 -7.72 -4.55 -3.74
N GLY A 4 -7.01 -4.53 -2.61
CA GLY A 4 -7.55 -4.86 -1.28
C GLY A 4 -8.56 -3.84 -0.75
N ILE A 5 -8.26 -2.54 -0.83
CA ILE A 5 -9.19 -1.48 -0.36
C ILE A 5 -10.40 -1.41 -1.28
N ALA A 6 -10.21 -1.50 -2.60
CA ALA A 6 -11.30 -1.49 -3.56
C ALA A 6 -12.25 -2.68 -3.37
N ALA A 7 -11.71 -3.88 -3.11
CA ALA A 7 -12.52 -5.06 -2.80
C ALA A 7 -13.29 -4.92 -1.49
N TYR A 8 -12.65 -4.36 -0.46
CA TYR A 8 -13.30 -4.06 0.82
C TYR A 8 -14.41 -3.00 0.66
N GLY A 9 -14.12 -1.93 -0.10
CA GLY A 9 -15.06 -0.85 -0.40
C GLY A 9 -16.34 -1.33 -1.06
N ARG A 10 -16.21 -2.15 -2.11
CA ARG A 10 -17.36 -2.74 -2.81
C ARG A 10 -18.23 -3.59 -1.90
N LYS A 11 -17.66 -4.29 -0.91
CA LYS A 11 -18.41 -5.13 0.03
C LYS A 11 -19.30 -4.30 0.97
N PHE A 12 -18.90 -3.07 1.28
CA PHE A 12 -19.57 -2.20 2.25
C PHE A 12 -20.12 -0.91 1.62
N GLU A 13 -20.20 -0.86 0.29
CA GLU A 13 -20.69 0.30 -0.48
C GLU A 13 -20.01 1.62 -0.08
N LEU A 14 -18.70 1.57 0.17
CA LEU A 14 -17.91 2.72 0.61
C LEU A 14 -17.38 3.52 -0.59
N PRO A 15 -17.27 4.86 -0.48
CA PRO A 15 -16.70 5.73 -1.51
C PRO A 15 -15.17 5.63 -1.52
N VAL A 16 -14.65 4.45 -1.86
CA VAL A 16 -13.20 4.15 -1.82
C VAL A 16 -12.40 4.90 -2.88
N GLU A 17 -13.07 5.39 -3.93
CA GLU A 17 -12.49 6.23 -4.98
C GLU A 17 -12.06 7.59 -4.45
N ALA A 18 -12.66 8.05 -3.35
CA ALA A 18 -12.33 9.31 -2.69
C ALA A 18 -11.23 9.16 -1.63
N ILE A 19 -10.76 7.93 -1.36
CA ILE A 19 -9.61 7.69 -0.49
C ILE A 19 -8.33 7.96 -1.27
N THR A 20 -7.46 8.78 -0.72
CA THR A 20 -6.15 9.07 -1.31
C THR A 20 -5.03 8.49 -0.45
N MET A 21 -3.89 8.19 -1.08
CA MET A 21 -2.70 7.71 -0.38
C MET A 21 -1.46 8.37 -0.98
N THR A 22 -0.56 8.83 -0.12
CA THR A 22 0.76 9.28 -0.50
C THR A 22 1.81 8.27 -0.01
N LEU A 23 2.89 8.14 -0.77
CA LEU A 23 4.05 7.35 -0.43
C LEU A 23 5.26 8.26 -0.39
N ASP A 24 5.81 8.46 0.79
CA ASP A 24 7.08 9.13 0.99
C ASP A 24 8.18 8.10 1.18
N THR A 25 9.37 8.37 0.63
CA THR A 25 10.50 7.44 0.71
C THR A 25 11.73 8.15 1.23
N THR A 26 12.40 7.57 2.23
CA THR A 26 13.72 7.99 2.66
C THR A 26 14.77 7.11 2.01
N ARG A 27 15.71 7.70 1.28
CA ARG A 27 16.82 6.99 0.65
C ARG A 27 18.08 7.08 1.50
N ASN A 28 18.86 6.00 1.48
CA ASN A 28 20.18 5.96 2.06
C ASN A 28 21.19 6.53 1.06
N ASP A 29 21.92 7.58 1.43
CA ASP A 29 22.88 8.19 0.51
C ASP A 29 24.10 7.30 0.22
N LYS A 30 24.46 6.41 1.15
CA LYS A 30 25.63 5.53 1.01
C LYS A 30 25.32 4.30 0.17
N THR A 31 24.22 3.60 0.48
CA THR A 31 23.83 2.36 -0.23
C THR A 31 22.96 2.63 -1.45
N ARG A 32 22.41 3.85 -1.57
CA ARG A 32 21.44 4.27 -2.60
C ARG A 32 20.10 3.53 -2.54
N LEU A 33 19.91 2.65 -1.56
CA LEU A 33 18.69 1.91 -1.31
C LEU A 33 17.67 2.76 -0.54
N ILE A 34 16.43 2.29 -0.48
CA ILE A 34 15.37 2.90 0.33
C ILE A 34 15.48 2.35 1.76
N ASP A 35 15.63 3.24 2.75
CA ASP A 35 15.64 2.87 4.17
C ASP A 35 14.23 2.87 4.78
N LYS A 36 13.33 3.71 4.25
CA LYS A 36 11.99 3.88 4.80
C LYS A 36 10.95 4.18 3.71
N LEU A 37 9.79 3.56 3.86
CA LEU A 37 8.58 3.83 3.09
C LEU A 37 7.47 4.25 4.05
N ASP A 38 7.00 5.49 3.94
CA ASP A 38 5.90 6.03 4.73
C ASP A 38 4.64 6.15 3.87
N PHE A 39 3.63 5.35 4.19
CA PHE A 39 2.33 5.38 3.53
C PHE A 39 1.35 6.19 4.38
N GLN A 40 0.83 7.29 3.84
CA GLN A 40 -0.17 8.11 4.51
C GLN A 40 -1.49 7.99 3.75
N VAL A 41 -2.58 7.81 4.47
CA VAL A 41 -3.91 7.59 3.90
C VAL A 41 -4.82 8.70 4.37
N THR A 42 -5.47 9.34 3.42
CA THR A 42 -6.41 10.42 3.70
C THR A 42 -7.80 9.97 3.27
N PHE A 43 -8.73 10.07 4.19
CA PHE A 43 -10.14 9.80 3.96
C PHE A 43 -10.87 11.12 3.64
N PRO A 44 -11.89 11.10 2.78
CA PRO A 44 -12.72 12.27 2.54
C PRO A 44 -13.53 12.61 3.81
N GLU A 45 -14.02 13.85 3.87
CA GLU A 45 -14.93 14.26 4.92
C GLU A 45 -16.19 13.38 4.93
N GLY A 46 -16.66 13.01 6.12
CA GLY A 46 -17.81 12.13 6.29
C GLY A 46 -17.53 10.64 6.07
N PHE A 47 -16.27 10.23 5.82
CA PHE A 47 -15.95 8.80 5.71
C PHE A 47 -16.25 8.05 7.02
N PRO A 48 -16.97 6.91 6.99
CA PRO A 48 -17.44 6.29 8.22
C PRO A 48 -16.27 5.77 9.10
N PRO A 49 -16.11 6.28 10.33
CA PRO A 49 -14.93 5.99 11.16
C PRO A 49 -14.73 4.50 11.45
N GLN A 50 -15.81 3.72 11.53
CA GLN A 50 -15.76 2.28 11.83
C GLN A 50 -14.98 1.47 10.81
N HIS A 51 -14.83 1.96 9.57
CA HIS A 51 -14.10 1.25 8.52
C HIS A 51 -12.62 1.64 8.44
N GLN A 52 -12.19 2.76 9.04
CA GLN A 52 -10.81 3.25 8.95
C GLN A 52 -9.80 2.22 9.48
N ALA A 53 -10.06 1.63 10.65
CA ALA A 53 -9.19 0.60 11.25
C ALA A 53 -9.10 -0.66 10.38
N SER A 54 -10.22 -1.08 9.78
CA SER A 54 -10.26 -2.25 8.89
C SER A 54 -9.51 -1.98 7.59
N ILE A 55 -9.62 -0.77 7.03
CA ILE A 55 -8.87 -0.36 5.84
C ILE A 55 -7.37 -0.34 6.15
N LEU A 56 -6.96 0.26 7.26
CA LEU A 56 -5.57 0.25 7.71
C LEU A 56 -5.02 -1.17 7.85
N ARG A 57 -5.79 -2.09 8.44
CA ARG A 57 -5.42 -3.51 8.53
C ARG A 57 -5.23 -4.16 7.16
N ASN A 58 -6.14 -3.92 6.21
CA ASN A 58 -6.02 -4.43 4.83
C ASN A 58 -4.76 -3.87 4.14
N MET A 59 -4.43 -2.60 4.35
CA MET A 59 -3.23 -1.98 3.80
C MET A 59 -1.93 -2.52 4.39
N ASN A 60 -1.96 -2.97 5.65
CA ASN A 60 -0.84 -3.69 6.25
C ASN A 60 -0.69 -5.11 5.72
N ALA A 61 -1.77 -5.74 5.27
CA ALA A 61 -1.76 -7.09 4.70
C ALA A 61 -1.45 -7.14 3.19
N CYS A 62 -1.00 -6.04 2.59
CA CYS A 62 -0.73 -5.95 1.15
C CYS A 62 0.38 -6.92 0.69
N TYR A 63 0.15 -7.61 -0.43
CA TYR A 63 1.12 -8.55 -1.01
C TYR A 63 2.48 -7.94 -1.31
N VAL A 64 2.53 -6.66 -1.71
CA VAL A 64 3.81 -5.95 -1.93
C VAL A 64 4.67 -6.00 -0.67
N LYS A 65 4.10 -5.72 0.51
CA LYS A 65 4.84 -5.78 1.78
C LYS A 65 5.25 -7.21 2.12
N LYS A 66 4.42 -8.21 1.81
CA LYS A 66 4.78 -9.63 1.98
C LYS A 66 6.01 -10.01 1.16
N HIS A 67 6.08 -9.59 -0.09
CA HIS A 67 7.26 -9.80 -0.95
C HIS A 67 8.51 -9.03 -0.48
N LEU A 68 8.41 -8.06 0.43
CA LEU A 68 9.58 -7.43 1.05
C LEU A 68 10.09 -8.25 2.24
N TYR A 69 9.19 -8.90 2.99
CA TYR A 69 9.55 -9.78 4.10
C TYR A 69 10.03 -11.16 3.64
N ASP A 70 9.45 -11.66 2.55
CA ASP A 70 9.80 -12.91 1.90
C ASP A 70 10.11 -12.61 0.42
N PRO A 71 11.34 -12.14 0.11
CA PRO A 71 11.72 -11.73 -1.22
C PRO A 71 11.61 -12.87 -2.22
N PRO A 72 10.92 -12.69 -3.37
CA PRO A 72 10.92 -13.69 -4.41
C PRO A 72 12.32 -13.84 -5.02
N GLU A 73 12.57 -14.98 -5.65
CA GLU A 73 13.75 -15.13 -6.51
C GLU A 73 13.67 -14.12 -7.67
N VAL A 74 14.75 -13.37 -7.88
CA VAL A 74 14.87 -12.42 -8.99
C VAL A 74 15.91 -12.95 -9.96
N THR A 75 15.46 -13.42 -11.12
CA THR A 75 16.33 -13.86 -12.22
C THR A 75 16.43 -12.77 -13.28
N VAL A 76 17.64 -12.50 -13.78
CA VAL A 76 17.89 -11.55 -14.86
C VAL A 76 18.64 -12.26 -15.97
N THR A 77 18.12 -12.20 -17.20
CA THR A 77 18.73 -12.82 -18.38
C THR A 77 18.85 -11.81 -19.51
N ILE A 78 20.00 -11.81 -20.19
CA ILE A 78 20.18 -11.08 -21.45
C ILE A 78 19.74 -12.01 -22.57
N VAL A 79 18.81 -11.55 -23.40
CA VAL A 79 18.33 -12.23 -24.61
C VAL A 79 18.68 -11.35 -25.82
N GLU A 80 19.23 -11.98 -26.86
CA GLU A 80 19.55 -11.36 -28.16
C GLU A 80 18.35 -11.39 -29.11
#